data_AF-A0AAD4VZM7-F1
#
_entry.id   AF-A0AAD4VZM7-F1
#
_cell.length_a   1.000
_cell.length_b   1.000
_cell.length_c   1.000
_cell.angle_alpha   90.00
_cell.angle_beta   90.00
_cell.angle_gamma   90.00
#
_symmetry.space_group_name_H-M   'P 1'
#
loop_
_entity.id
_entity.type
_entity.pdbx_description
1 polymer ?
#
loop_
_entity_poly.entity_id
_entity_poly.type
_entity_poly.pdbx_seq_one_letter_code
_entity_poly.pdbx_strand_id
1 'polypeptide(L)'
;MAFIGHRRLLSSYHPYRKLIEEFNGKEELDPPPRPLTWEKVWKEVESINYEWGKRTRKWKDVSCTNCYKKRSIFFNLPYRKSHYVQHCFDFMHIEKNVCESIFGTLLNIPRKTKDGVAARDDLVKLGVRIGLAPQVGEKRTFLSPSMCTLNKKEKISMCKALMDIKVPEGYSSNISVEAQKIHSWA
;
A
#
# COMPACT_ATOMS: atom_id res chain seq x y z
N MET A 1 -7.15 1.30 6.59
CA MET A 1 -8.33 1.35 5.71
C MET A 1 -7.99 0.59 4.44
N ALA A 2 -8.67 -0.51 4.16
CA ALA A 2 -8.49 -1.26 2.92
C ALA A 2 -9.25 -0.57 1.75
N PHE A 3 -8.65 -0.57 0.57
CA PHE A 3 -9.18 0.12 -0.61
C PHE A 3 -10.12 -0.79 -1.41
N ILE A 4 -11.42 -0.46 -1.41
CA ILE A 4 -12.47 -1.21 -2.13
C ILE A 4 -12.50 -0.76 -3.60
N GLY A 5 -12.87 -1.66 -4.52
CA GLY A 5 -13.02 -1.28 -5.93
C GLY A 5 -11.71 -1.32 -6.72
N HIS A 6 -10.64 -1.86 -6.15
CA HIS A 6 -9.32 -1.91 -6.78
C HIS A 6 -9.27 -2.86 -7.98
N ARG A 7 -10.16 -3.86 -8.06
CA ARG A 7 -10.17 -4.83 -9.16
C ARG A 7 -10.70 -4.22 -10.46
N ARG A 8 -11.41 -3.10 -10.37
CA ARG A 8 -11.77 -2.24 -11.51
C ARG A 8 -10.57 -1.73 -12.30
N LEU A 9 -9.36 -1.73 -11.72
CA LEU A 9 -8.11 -1.36 -12.41
C LEU A 9 -7.51 -2.51 -13.23
N LEU A 10 -7.94 -3.75 -13.03
CA LEU A 10 -7.50 -4.91 -13.81
C LEU A 10 -8.12 -4.89 -15.22
N SER A 11 -7.69 -5.75 -16.14
CA SER A 11 -8.39 -5.93 -17.43
C SER A 11 -9.86 -6.31 -17.21
N SER A 12 -10.77 -5.90 -18.11
CA SER A 12 -12.21 -6.19 -18.01
C SER A 12 -12.53 -7.68 -17.91
N TYR A 13 -11.71 -8.52 -18.55
CA TYR A 13 -11.84 -9.98 -18.56
C TYR A 13 -11.02 -10.68 -17.47
N HIS A 14 -10.37 -9.93 -16.57
CA HIS A 14 -9.52 -10.52 -15.55
C HIS A 14 -10.36 -11.35 -14.56
N PRO A 15 -10.02 -12.64 -14.31
CA PRO A 15 -10.82 -13.54 -13.47
C PRO A 15 -11.15 -12.97 -12.08
N TYR A 16 -10.20 -12.25 -11.47
CA TYR A 16 -10.36 -11.68 -10.13
C TYR A 16 -11.53 -10.70 -9.99
N ARG A 17 -12.00 -10.08 -11.08
CA ARG A 17 -13.19 -9.20 -11.05
C ARG A 17 -14.48 -9.95 -10.67
N LYS A 18 -14.52 -11.26 -10.87
CA LYS A 18 -15.66 -12.15 -10.57
C LYS A 18 -15.51 -12.93 -9.25
N LEU A 19 -14.35 -12.85 -8.60
CA LEU A 19 -14.11 -13.58 -7.34
C LEU A 19 -14.83 -12.87 -6.19
N ILE A 20 -16.09 -13.21 -5.94
CA ILE A 20 -16.88 -12.59 -4.87
C ILE A 20 -16.47 -13.09 -3.48
N GLU A 21 -16.24 -14.40 -3.32
CA GLU A 21 -16.02 -15.06 -2.02
C GLU A 21 -14.67 -14.68 -1.39
N GLU A 22 -13.63 -14.55 -2.22
CA GLU A 22 -12.28 -14.20 -1.78
C GLU A 22 -12.12 -12.72 -1.35
N PHE A 23 -13.10 -11.89 -1.71
CA PHE A 23 -13.07 -10.45 -1.52
C PHE A 23 -14.34 -9.98 -0.77
N ASN A 24 -14.95 -8.87 -1.19
CA ASN A 24 -16.05 -8.18 -0.51
C ASN A 24 -17.46 -8.70 -0.88
N GLY A 25 -17.58 -9.92 -1.39
CA GLY A 25 -18.87 -10.50 -1.77
C GLY A 25 -19.53 -9.84 -2.98
N LYS A 26 -18.82 -8.96 -3.71
CA LYS A 26 -19.35 -8.22 -4.86
C LYS A 26 -18.45 -8.41 -6.07
N GLU A 27 -19.06 -8.53 -7.24
CA GLU A 27 -18.36 -8.47 -8.52
C GLU A 27 -18.00 -7.02 -8.85
N GLU A 28 -16.83 -6.82 -9.46
CA GLU A 28 -16.32 -5.50 -9.85
C GLU A 28 -16.17 -5.43 -11.38
N LEU A 29 -17.30 -5.35 -12.08
CA LEU A 29 -17.37 -5.28 -13.54
C LEU A 29 -17.27 -3.85 -14.09
N ASP A 30 -17.46 -2.85 -13.23
CA ASP A 30 -17.38 -1.44 -13.62
C ASP A 30 -16.01 -1.10 -14.26
N PRO A 31 -15.97 -0.13 -15.19
CA PRO A 31 -14.71 0.38 -15.71
C PRO A 31 -13.88 1.01 -14.59
N PRO A 32 -12.55 1.15 -14.77
CA PRO A 32 -11.71 1.87 -13.80
C PRO A 32 -12.26 3.28 -13.56
N PRO A 33 -12.10 3.83 -12.33
CA PRO A 33 -12.44 5.23 -12.06
C PRO A 33 -11.76 6.14 -13.08
N ARG A 34 -12.51 7.12 -13.61
CA ARG A 34 -11.94 8.10 -14.54
C ARG A 34 -10.89 8.92 -13.78
N PRO A 35 -9.67 9.08 -14.32
CA PRO A 35 -8.68 9.94 -13.69
C PRO A 35 -9.23 11.37 -13.59
N LEU A 36 -8.86 12.07 -12.52
CA LEU A 36 -9.24 13.47 -12.35
C LEU A 36 -8.59 14.31 -13.46
N THR A 37 -9.36 15.20 -14.05
CA THR A 37 -8.84 16.17 -15.01
C THR A 37 -8.07 17.26 -14.28
N TRP A 38 -7.13 17.89 -14.99
CA TRP A 38 -6.34 19.00 -14.45
C TRP A 38 -7.23 20.08 -13.81
N GLU A 39 -8.33 20.45 -14.46
CA GLU A 39 -9.24 21.50 -14.00
C GLU A 39 -9.90 21.14 -12.66
N LYS A 40 -10.27 19.87 -12.47
CA LYS A 40 -10.86 19.39 -11.22
C LYS A 40 -9.84 19.41 -10.10
N VAL A 41 -8.63 18.89 -10.36
CA VAL A 41 -7.52 18.94 -9.40
C VAL A 41 -7.16 20.38 -9.05
N TRP A 42 -7.12 21.27 -10.04
CA TRP A 42 -6.81 22.67 -9.83
C TRP A 42 -7.84 23.35 -8.94
N LYS A 43 -9.14 23.14 -9.20
CA LYS A 43 -10.22 23.70 -8.38
C LYS A 43 -10.13 23.26 -6.92
N GLU A 44 -9.69 22.03 -6.67
CA GLU A 44 -9.48 21.52 -5.31
C GLU A 44 -8.22 22.09 -4.64
N VAL A 45 -7.17 22.42 -5.41
CA VAL A 45 -5.87 22.87 -4.89
C VAL A 45 -5.77 24.39 -4.79
N GLU A 46 -6.46 25.13 -5.64
CA GLU A 46 -6.38 26.59 -5.73
C GLU A 46 -6.83 27.27 -4.43
N SER A 47 -7.85 26.71 -3.77
CA SER A 47 -8.37 27.21 -2.49
C SER A 47 -7.47 26.90 -1.28
N ILE A 48 -6.37 26.16 -1.46
CA ILE A 48 -5.48 25.77 -0.35
C ILE A 48 -4.49 26.90 -0.07
N ASN A 49 -4.81 27.70 0.93
CA ASN A 49 -3.86 28.63 1.53
C ASN A 49 -2.94 27.88 2.49
N TYR A 50 -1.69 27.65 2.06
CA TYR A 50 -0.65 27.00 2.88
C TYR A 50 0.30 28.05 3.45
N GLU A 51 0.27 28.24 4.78
CA GLU A 51 1.24 29.06 5.49
C GLU A 51 2.54 28.28 5.77
N TRP A 52 3.68 28.91 5.49
CA TRP A 52 5.00 28.36 5.76
C TRP A 52 5.40 28.61 7.21
N GLY A 53 5.75 27.55 7.96
CA GLY A 53 6.24 27.66 9.34
C GLY A 53 6.11 26.37 10.16
N LYS A 54 6.71 26.34 11.35
CA LYS A 54 6.51 25.23 12.32
C LYS A 54 5.10 25.32 12.90
N ARG A 55 4.25 24.33 12.60
CA ARG A 55 2.88 24.27 13.14
C ARG A 55 2.90 23.98 14.64
N THR A 56 2.22 24.80 15.44
CA THR A 56 1.81 24.43 16.80
C THR A 56 0.66 23.42 16.68
N ARG A 57 0.69 22.39 17.54
CA ARG A 57 -0.07 21.11 17.48
C ARG A 57 -1.61 21.16 17.44
N LYS A 58 -2.25 22.27 17.10
CA LYS A 58 -3.71 22.41 17.08
C LYS A 58 -4.23 22.79 15.70
N TRP A 59 -4.17 21.84 14.77
CA TRP A 59 -5.12 21.82 13.66
C TRP A 59 -6.02 20.60 13.88
N LYS A 60 -7.22 20.84 14.41
CA LYS A 60 -8.32 19.90 14.24
C LYS A 60 -8.64 19.96 12.76
N ASP A 61 -8.31 18.91 12.00
CA ASP A 61 -8.72 18.78 10.60
C ASP A 61 -10.25 18.90 10.55
N VAL A 62 -10.73 20.08 10.17
CA VAL A 62 -12.13 20.34 9.85
C VAL A 62 -12.42 19.57 8.59
N SER A 63 -12.89 18.33 8.73
CA SER A 63 -13.60 17.55 7.70
C SER A 63 -13.10 17.77 6.26
N CYS A 64 -11.79 17.77 6.03
CA CYS A 64 -11.26 17.99 4.70
C CYS A 64 -11.45 16.68 3.94
N THR A 65 -12.53 16.59 3.17
CA THR A 65 -12.73 15.61 2.08
C THR A 65 -11.64 15.73 1.01
N ASN A 66 -10.82 16.77 1.06
CA ASN A 66 -9.77 17.07 0.11
C ASN A 66 -8.44 16.39 0.51
N CYS A 67 -7.88 15.60 -0.40
CA CYS A 67 -6.65 14.83 -0.17
C CYS A 67 -5.37 15.68 -0.26
N TYR A 68 -5.47 16.93 -0.69
CA TYR A 68 -4.35 17.85 -0.84
C TYR A 68 -4.11 18.68 0.42
N LYS A 69 -2.86 18.73 0.89
CA LYS A 69 -2.45 19.52 2.07
C LYS A 69 -1.74 20.82 1.72
N LYS A 70 -1.27 20.95 0.48
CA LYS A 70 -0.44 22.05 0.00
C LYS A 70 -0.60 22.21 -1.51
N ARG A 71 -0.61 23.47 -1.97
CA ARG A 71 -0.43 23.83 -3.39
C ARG A 71 1.05 23.74 -3.76
N SER A 72 1.38 22.85 -4.69
CA SER A 72 2.74 22.72 -5.21
C SER A 72 3.09 23.90 -6.13
N ILE A 73 4.36 24.33 -6.14
CA ILE A 73 4.84 25.41 -7.03
C ILE A 73 4.63 25.06 -8.51
N PHE A 74 4.61 23.77 -8.84
CA PHE A 74 4.42 23.34 -10.21
C PHE A 74 3.06 23.76 -10.76
N PHE A 75 2.05 23.96 -9.91
CA PHE A 75 0.73 24.44 -10.36
C PHE A 75 0.76 25.88 -10.91
N ASN A 76 1.79 26.66 -10.59
CA ASN A 76 1.95 28.02 -11.12
C ASN A 76 2.58 28.04 -12.53
N LEU A 77 3.06 26.90 -13.03
CA LEU A 77 3.76 26.84 -14.30
C LEU A 77 2.75 26.81 -15.46
N PRO A 78 2.85 27.72 -16.45
CA PRO A 78 1.86 27.84 -17.54
C PRO A 78 1.68 26.55 -18.35
N TYR A 79 2.78 25.81 -18.55
CA TYR A 79 2.82 24.59 -19.34
C TYR A 79 2.26 23.36 -18.61
N ARG A 80 1.94 23.45 -17.31
CA ARG A 80 1.44 22.29 -16.56
C ARG A 80 0.05 21.85 -17.05
N LYS A 81 -0.74 22.78 -17.59
CA LYS A 81 -2.02 22.50 -18.26
C LYS A 81 -1.87 21.57 -19.46
N SER A 82 -0.73 21.63 -20.16
CA SER A 82 -0.47 20.84 -21.37
C SER A 82 0.29 19.53 -21.09
N HIS A 83 0.62 19.22 -19.83
CA HIS A 83 1.28 17.97 -19.48
C HIS A 83 0.29 16.80 -19.44
N TYR A 84 0.55 15.78 -20.26
CA TYR A 84 -0.19 14.51 -20.21
C TYR A 84 0.06 13.74 -18.91
N VAL A 85 1.30 13.81 -18.38
CA VAL A 85 1.68 13.20 -17.10
C VAL A 85 1.79 14.28 -16.03
N GLN A 86 0.77 14.38 -15.19
CA GLN A 86 0.66 15.41 -14.14
C GLN A 86 1.38 15.02 -12.84
N HIS A 87 1.68 13.73 -12.67
CA HIS A 87 2.31 13.15 -11.50
C HIS A 87 3.54 12.34 -11.93
N CYS A 88 4.74 12.88 -11.66
CA CYS A 88 5.95 12.07 -11.69
C CYS A 88 6.11 11.43 -10.32
N PHE A 89 5.78 10.15 -10.26
CA PHE A 89 6.05 9.36 -9.08
C PHE A 89 7.52 8.92 -9.11
N ASP A 90 8.18 9.01 -7.97
CA ASP A 90 9.50 8.39 -7.81
C ASP A 90 9.30 6.87 -7.73
N PHE A 91 9.37 6.22 -8.90
CA PHE A 91 9.15 4.78 -9.03
C PHE A 91 10.13 3.99 -8.16
N MET A 92 11.38 4.42 -8.07
CA MET A 92 12.40 3.73 -7.28
C MET A 92 12.00 3.66 -5.79
N HIS A 93 11.53 4.78 -5.22
CA HIS A 93 11.06 4.78 -3.84
C HIS A 93 9.75 4.02 -3.64
N ILE A 94 8.83 4.07 -4.61
CA ILE A 94 7.57 3.32 -4.54
C ILE A 94 7.82 1.82 -4.61
N GLU A 95 8.60 1.36 -5.58
CA GLU A 95 8.95 -0.04 -5.76
C GLU A 95 9.65 -0.58 -4.53
N LYS A 96 10.63 0.15 -3.99
CA LYS A 96 11.29 -0.21 -2.73
C LYS A 96 10.28 -0.40 -1.59
N ASN A 97 9.39 0.58 -1.39
CA ASN A 97 8.41 0.53 -0.30
C ASN A 97 7.39 -0.61 -0.48
N VAL A 98 6.95 -0.87 -1.71
CA VAL A 98 6.03 -1.96 -2.04
C VAL A 98 6.70 -3.31 -1.84
N CYS A 99 7.92 -3.51 -2.34
CA CYS A 99 8.69 -4.73 -2.17
C CYS A 99 8.96 -5.02 -0.69
N GLU A 100 9.45 -4.04 0.08
CA GLU A 100 9.69 -4.21 1.53
C GLU A 100 8.41 -4.60 2.27
N SER A 101 7.27 -4.01 1.90
CA SER A 101 5.95 -4.31 2.43
C SER A 101 5.51 -5.75 2.11
N ILE A 102 5.72 -6.21 0.88
CA ILE A 102 5.42 -7.57 0.44
C ILE A 102 6.29 -8.56 1.23
N PHE A 103 7.61 -8.36 1.23
CA PHE A 103 8.54 -9.24 1.95
C PHE A 103 8.27 -9.29 3.44
N GLY A 104 8.03 -8.13 4.07
CA GLY A 104 7.68 -8.05 5.49
C GLY A 104 6.44 -8.86 5.84
N THR A 105 5.46 -8.89 4.94
CA THR A 105 4.20 -9.63 5.12
C THR A 105 4.37 -11.13 4.87
N LEU A 106 5.03 -11.53 3.76
CA LEU A 106 5.29 -12.93 3.42
C LEU A 106 6.13 -13.65 4.48
N LEU A 107 7.17 -12.97 4.98
CA LEU A 107 8.08 -13.53 5.99
C LEU A 107 7.57 -13.37 7.42
N ASN A 108 6.48 -12.63 7.62
CA ASN A 108 5.94 -12.25 8.93
C ASN A 108 7.01 -11.60 9.83
N ILE A 109 7.71 -10.59 9.31
CA ILE A 109 8.77 -9.88 10.05
C ILE A 109 8.10 -8.87 10.99
N PRO A 110 8.37 -8.93 12.31
CA PRO A 110 7.84 -7.96 13.27
C PRO A 110 8.14 -6.52 12.84
N ARG A 111 7.15 -5.63 12.95
CA ARG A 111 7.21 -4.20 12.59
C ARG A 111 7.34 -3.87 11.09
N LYS A 112 7.61 -4.86 10.22
CA LYS A 112 7.62 -4.68 8.74
C LYS A 112 6.37 -5.25 8.07
N THR A 113 5.73 -6.27 8.65
CA THR A 113 4.48 -6.84 8.14
C THR A 113 3.36 -5.79 8.06
N LYS A 114 2.56 -5.84 6.98
CA LYS A 114 1.31 -5.08 6.86
C LYS A 114 0.11 -5.82 7.41
N ASP A 115 0.25 -7.10 7.73
CA ASP A 115 -0.75 -7.85 8.45
C ASP A 115 -0.62 -7.58 9.96
N GLY A 116 -1.51 -6.75 10.48
CA GLY A 116 -1.58 -6.41 11.89
C GLY A 116 -3.02 -6.21 12.33
N VAL A 117 -3.24 -5.98 13.63
CA VAL A 117 -4.59 -5.90 14.24
C VAL A 117 -5.52 -4.97 13.47
N ALA A 118 -5.07 -3.74 13.20
CA ALA A 118 -5.88 -2.76 12.45
C ALA A 118 -6.23 -3.21 11.03
N ALA A 119 -5.33 -3.93 10.34
CA ALA A 119 -5.61 -4.46 9.01
C ALA A 119 -6.69 -5.55 9.06
N ARG A 120 -6.69 -6.38 10.12
CA ARG A 120 -7.69 -7.43 10.32
C ARG A 120 -9.03 -6.90 10.79
N ASP A 121 -9.03 -5.86 11.62
CA ASP A 121 -10.25 -5.15 11.98
C ASP A 121 -10.91 -4.55 10.73
N ASP A 122 -10.11 -3.99 9.82
CA ASP A 122 -10.61 -3.51 8.53
C ASP A 122 -11.21 -4.65 7.68
N LEU A 123 -10.57 -5.84 7.65
CA LEU A 123 -11.13 -7.01 6.96
C LEU A 123 -12.51 -7.40 7.52
N VAL A 124 -12.63 -7.48 8.86
CA VAL A 124 -13.90 -7.79 9.54
C VAL A 124 -14.96 -6.73 9.23
N LYS A 125 -14.62 -5.44 9.30
CA LYS A 125 -15.53 -4.33 8.95
C LYS A 125 -16.03 -4.40 7.51
N LEU A 126 -15.19 -4.91 6.60
CA LEU A 126 -15.54 -5.09 5.20
C LEU A 126 -16.27 -6.40 4.90
N GLY A 127 -16.48 -7.26 5.91
CA GLY A 127 -17.09 -8.58 5.73
C GLY A 127 -16.21 -9.56 4.96
N VAL A 128 -14.91 -9.29 4.85
CA VAL A 128 -13.94 -10.11 4.11
C VAL A 128 -13.16 -10.96 5.09
N ARG A 129 -13.05 -12.28 4.83
CA ARG A 129 -12.17 -13.20 5.59
C ARG A 129 -12.35 -13.07 7.12
N ILE A 130 -13.61 -13.10 7.56
CA ILE A 130 -14.02 -12.91 8.97
C ILE A 130 -13.30 -13.89 9.92
N GLY A 131 -12.95 -15.09 9.45
CA GLY A 131 -12.19 -16.08 10.22
C GLY A 131 -10.77 -15.65 10.63
N LEU A 132 -10.23 -14.56 10.07
CA LEU A 132 -8.93 -14.00 10.46
C LEU A 132 -9.05 -12.93 11.56
N ALA A 133 -10.24 -12.70 12.13
CA ALA A 133 -10.47 -11.68 13.15
C ALA A 133 -9.44 -11.76 14.30
N PRO A 134 -8.94 -10.61 14.81
CA PRO A 134 -8.08 -10.59 15.98
C PRO A 134 -8.77 -11.22 17.18
N GLN A 135 -8.10 -12.15 17.84
CA GLN A 135 -8.60 -12.77 19.07
C GLN A 135 -8.00 -12.04 20.26
N VAL A 136 -8.82 -11.29 21.00
CA VAL A 136 -8.38 -10.57 22.19
C VAL A 136 -8.27 -11.56 23.35
N GLY A 137 -7.04 -11.95 23.70
CA GLY A 137 -6.76 -12.70 24.92
C GLY A 137 -6.49 -11.77 26.11
N GLU A 138 -6.41 -12.34 27.32
CA GLU A 138 -6.23 -11.57 28.56
C GLU A 138 -4.95 -10.71 28.60
N LYS A 139 -3.86 -11.17 27.97
CA LYS A 139 -2.55 -10.50 28.02
C LYS A 139 -2.09 -9.93 26.68
N ARG A 140 -2.52 -10.53 25.57
CA ARG A 140 -2.12 -10.14 24.20
C ARG A 140 -3.22 -10.50 23.21
N THR A 141 -3.35 -9.67 22.18
CA THR A 141 -4.16 -9.99 20.99
C THR A 141 -3.43 -11.01 20.16
N PHE A 142 -4.07 -12.15 19.91
CA PHE A 142 -3.57 -13.21 19.05
C PHE A 142 -4.05 -12.98 17.61
N LEU A 143 -3.12 -13.19 16.67
CA LEU A 143 -3.38 -13.14 15.24
C LEU A 143 -2.98 -14.50 14.65
N SER A 144 -3.96 -15.27 14.17
CA SER A 144 -3.72 -16.50 13.41
C SER A 144 -2.80 -16.20 12.21
N PRO A 145 -1.90 -17.08 11.76
CA PRO A 145 -1.06 -16.79 10.60
C PRO A 145 -1.86 -16.34 9.38
N SER A 146 -1.38 -15.33 8.65
CA SER A 146 -2.03 -14.89 7.41
C SER A 146 -1.92 -15.98 6.34
N MET A 147 -2.90 -16.03 5.43
CA MET A 147 -2.88 -16.94 4.27
C MET A 147 -1.63 -16.77 3.39
N CYS A 148 -1.07 -15.57 3.37
CA CYS A 148 0.14 -15.28 2.59
C CYS A 148 1.44 -15.41 3.40
N THR A 149 1.38 -15.83 4.67
CA THR A 149 2.60 -16.09 5.45
C THR A 149 3.23 -17.41 5.00
N LEU A 150 4.50 -17.34 4.59
CA LEU A 150 5.27 -18.51 4.18
C LEU A 150 5.54 -19.45 5.37
N ASN A 151 5.51 -20.75 5.11
CA ASN A 151 5.94 -21.75 6.07
C ASN A 151 7.48 -21.72 6.24
N LYS A 152 8.03 -22.37 7.26
CA LYS A 152 9.48 -22.32 7.56
C LYS A 152 10.35 -22.78 6.37
N LYS A 153 9.94 -23.84 5.64
CA LYS A 153 10.69 -24.34 4.48
C LYS A 153 10.66 -23.34 3.32
N GLU A 154 9.51 -22.73 3.06
CA GLU A 154 9.32 -21.69 2.05
C GLU A 154 10.11 -20.43 2.38
N LYS A 155 10.14 -20.00 3.66
CA LYS A 155 10.97 -18.87 4.09
C LYS A 155 12.44 -19.12 3.79
N ILE A 156 12.96 -20.29 4.14
CA ILE A 156 14.34 -20.68 3.86
C ILE A 156 14.60 -20.70 2.34
N SER A 157 13.70 -21.31 1.57
CA SER A 157 13.81 -21.37 0.11
C SER A 157 13.83 -19.98 -0.53
N MET A 158 12.95 -19.08 -0.09
CA MET A 158 12.89 -17.72 -0.60
C MET A 158 14.14 -16.93 -0.21
N CYS A 159 14.61 -17.03 1.05
CA CYS A 159 15.84 -16.39 1.49
C CYS A 159 17.07 -16.88 0.69
N LYS A 160 17.16 -18.19 0.39
CA LYS A 160 18.22 -18.73 -0.47
C LYS A 160 18.16 -18.14 -1.88
N ALA A 161 16.98 -18.13 -2.51
CA ALA A 161 16.80 -17.53 -3.82
C ALA A 161 17.21 -16.04 -3.85
N LEU A 162 16.92 -15.29 -2.78
CA LEU A 162 17.33 -13.88 -2.65
C LEU A 162 18.83 -13.69 -2.40
N MET A 163 19.52 -14.68 -1.81
CA MET A 163 20.97 -14.65 -1.65
C MET A 163 21.69 -14.99 -2.96
N ASP A 164 21.11 -15.88 -3.77
CA ASP A 164 21.73 -16.38 -5.00
C ASP A 164 21.45 -15.48 -6.22
N ILE A 165 20.55 -14.50 -6.09
CA ILE A 165 20.19 -13.61 -7.19
C ILE A 165 21.39 -12.75 -7.62
N LYS A 166 21.70 -12.77 -8.92
CA LYS A 166 22.72 -11.91 -9.52
C LYS A 166 22.05 -10.71 -10.16
N VAL A 167 22.47 -9.51 -9.75
CA VAL A 167 21.93 -8.23 -10.22
C VAL A 167 23.08 -7.28 -10.57
N PRO A 168 22.87 -6.34 -11.51
CA PRO A 168 23.88 -5.35 -11.84
C PRO A 168 24.31 -4.53 -10.62
N GLU A 169 25.58 -4.11 -10.61
CA GLU A 169 26.12 -3.30 -9.53
C GLU A 169 25.33 -1.98 -9.37
N GLY A 170 24.97 -1.64 -8.13
CA GLY A 170 24.18 -0.43 -7.82
C GLY A 170 22.66 -0.55 -7.98
N TYR A 171 22.13 -1.66 -8.51
CA TYR A 171 20.69 -1.84 -8.74
C TYR A 171 19.90 -2.30 -7.52
N SER A 172 20.55 -3.02 -6.60
CA SER A 172 19.96 -3.44 -5.34
C SER A 172 20.90 -3.10 -4.19
N SER A 173 20.38 -2.45 -3.15
CA SER A 173 21.02 -2.48 -1.84
C SER A 173 21.20 -3.94 -1.43
N ASN A 174 22.28 -4.30 -0.72
CA ASN A 174 22.69 -5.68 -0.40
C ASN A 174 21.56 -6.55 0.22
N ILE A 175 20.65 -7.08 -0.62
CA ILE A 175 19.48 -7.89 -0.24
C ILE A 175 19.95 -9.17 0.46
N SER A 176 21.11 -9.69 0.04
CA SER A 176 21.83 -10.79 0.67
C SER A 176 22.08 -10.57 2.17
N VAL A 177 22.49 -9.35 2.58
CA VAL A 177 22.77 -9.02 3.99
C VAL A 177 21.49 -9.06 4.83
N GLU A 178 20.37 -8.57 4.29
CA GLU A 178 19.10 -8.61 5.00
C GLU A 178 18.51 -10.03 5.02
N ALA A 179 18.67 -10.80 3.93
CA ALA A 179 18.27 -12.20 3.86
C ALA A 179 19.05 -13.09 4.84
N GLN A 180 20.35 -12.84 5.06
CA GLN A 180 21.17 -13.54 6.06
C GLN A 180 20.66 -13.31 7.49
N LYS A 181 20.27 -12.08 7.83
CA LYS A 181 19.67 -11.77 9.15
C LYS A 181 18.34 -12.48 9.35
N ILE A 182 17.56 -12.64 8.29
CA ILE A 182 16.26 -13.33 8.35
C ILE A 182 16.46 -14.85 8.46
N HIS A 183 17.41 -15.41 7.72
CA HIS A 183 17.75 -16.83 7.78
C HIS A 183 18.27 -17.24 9.17
N SER A 184 19.04 -16.40 9.85
CA SER A 184 19.51 -16.70 11.22
C SER A 184 18.41 -16.64 12.28
N TRP A 185 17.26 -16.04 11.97
CA TRP A 185 16.08 -15.95 12.86
C TRP A 185 14.99 -17.00 12.55
N ALA A 186 15.04 -17.65 11.38
CA ALA A 186 14.01 -18.55 10.87
C ALA A 186 14.16 -20.00 11.34
#